data_AF-A0A7S4JEI4-F1
#
_entry.id   AF-A0A7S4JEI4-F1
#
_cell.length_a   1.000
_cell.length_b   1.000
_cell.length_c   1.000
_cell.angle_alpha   90.00
_cell.angle_beta   90.00
_cell.angle_gamma   90.00
#
_symmetry.space_group_name_H-M   'P 1'
#
loop_
_entity.id
_entity.type
_entity.pdbx_description
1 polymer ?
#
loop_
_entity_poly.entity_id
_entity_poly.type
_entity_poly.pdbx_seq_one_letter_code
_entity_poly.pdbx_strand_id
1 'polypeptide(L)'
;CRSCNKCVRDFDHHCPWLNQCVAERNYRYFCTFLLFHACLCFYSTYLHSMLAYHLYVDVHRLHEAYFLDAQGQPQSLSNWQCLQYLFVHHNIVLAIGIFCVVIAFALLGFWGYHVYLIWCGKTTNETFKWDDLYYDLQDEARRKGEADPKKKAKALMPPNIYSRGFWRNVYEVLYPLSSRPVQGFKQARQVGGAMLGFAPRLDGKPRADEADTEGDESSDEAQPVDASAHPHAD
;
A
#
# COMPACT_ATOMS: atom_id res chain seq x y z
N CYS A 1 -5.39 2.77 13.89
CA CYS A 1 -5.24 4.04 13.16
C CYS A 1 -5.55 5.19 14.11
N ARG A 2 -4.59 6.11 14.32
CA ARG A 2 -4.77 7.27 15.21
C ARG A 2 -5.81 8.25 14.66
N SER A 3 -5.71 8.62 13.38
CA SER A 3 -6.62 9.58 12.74
C SER A 3 -8.09 9.13 12.76
N CYS A 4 -8.36 7.84 12.58
CA CYS A 4 -9.72 7.29 12.60
C CYS A 4 -10.17 6.80 13.98
N ASN A 5 -9.33 6.90 15.02
CA ASN A 5 -9.58 6.41 16.37
C ASN A 5 -10.17 4.98 16.43
N LYS A 6 -9.63 4.06 15.63
CA LYS A 6 -10.08 2.65 15.61
C LYS A 6 -8.99 1.68 15.21
N CYS A 7 -9.11 0.44 15.66
CA CYS A 7 -8.29 -0.67 15.19
C CYS A 7 -8.76 -1.11 13.81
N VAL A 8 -7.81 -1.32 12.90
CA VAL A 8 -8.06 -1.73 11.52
C VAL A 8 -7.18 -2.95 11.26
N ARG A 9 -7.79 -4.06 10.82
CA ARG A 9 -7.07 -5.30 10.53
C ARG A 9 -6.24 -5.12 9.28
N ASP A 10 -5.01 -5.65 9.30
CA ASP A 10 -4.04 -5.55 8.21
C ASP A 10 -3.94 -4.10 7.69
N PHE A 11 -3.66 -3.19 8.63
CA PHE A 11 -3.62 -1.76 8.38
C PHE A 11 -2.39 -1.41 7.55
N ASP A 12 -2.61 -0.77 6.41
CA ASP A 12 -1.53 -0.32 5.53
C ASP A 12 -1.18 1.15 5.83
N HIS A 13 -2.13 2.06 5.67
CA HIS A 13 -1.98 3.47 6.06
C HIS A 13 -3.34 4.16 6.17
N HIS A 14 -3.35 5.38 6.72
CA HIS A 14 -4.48 6.29 6.61
C HIS A 14 -4.24 7.19 5.40
N CYS A 15 -5.11 7.14 4.40
CA CYS A 15 -4.98 7.94 3.19
C CYS A 15 -5.82 9.23 3.34
N PRO A 16 -5.21 10.42 3.44
CA PRO A 16 -5.96 11.68 3.54
C PRO A 16 -6.79 11.95 2.29
N TRP A 17 -6.29 11.55 1.11
CA TRP A 17 -6.95 11.76 -0.18
C TRP A 17 -8.27 11.00 -0.31
N LEU A 18 -8.37 9.83 0.32
CA LEU A 18 -9.59 9.03 0.34
C LEU A 18 -10.40 9.23 1.63
N ASN A 19 -9.90 10.06 2.54
CA ASN A 19 -10.43 10.26 3.89
C ASN A 19 -10.79 8.95 4.61
N GLN A 20 -9.97 7.91 4.44
CA GLN A 20 -10.22 6.58 5.01
C GLN A 20 -8.93 5.78 5.20
N CYS A 21 -9.01 4.74 6.02
CA CYS A 21 -7.91 3.77 6.14
C CYS A 21 -7.87 2.85 4.91
N VAL A 22 -6.66 2.61 4.42
CA VAL A 22 -6.36 1.56 3.46
C VAL A 22 -5.88 0.34 4.24
N ALA A 23 -6.50 -0.81 3.99
CA ALA A 23 -6.33 -2.03 4.77
C ALA A 23 -6.86 -3.28 4.03
N GLU A 24 -6.76 -4.45 4.65
CA GLU A 24 -7.15 -5.78 4.13
C GLU A 24 -8.28 -5.78 3.08
N ARG A 25 -9.45 -5.24 3.43
CA ARG A 25 -10.69 -5.37 2.63
C ARG A 25 -10.80 -4.39 1.47
N ASN A 26 -10.07 -3.27 1.52
CA ASN A 26 -10.08 -2.25 0.48
C ASN A 26 -8.74 -2.07 -0.23
N TYR A 27 -7.68 -2.78 0.17
CA TYR A 27 -6.35 -2.68 -0.43
C TYR A 27 -6.37 -2.99 -1.93
N ARG A 28 -7.10 -4.02 -2.37
CA ARG A 28 -7.27 -4.32 -3.81
C ARG A 28 -7.93 -3.19 -4.59
N TYR A 29 -8.91 -2.50 -4.01
CA TYR A 29 -9.57 -1.37 -4.66
C TYR A 29 -8.66 -0.16 -4.71
N PHE A 30 -7.86 0.05 -3.68
CA PHE A 30 -6.84 1.10 -3.64
C PHE A 30 -5.77 0.89 -4.73
N CYS A 31 -5.20 -0.32 -4.84
CA CYS A 31 -4.23 -0.65 -5.88
C CYS A 31 -4.82 -0.48 -7.30
N THR A 32 -6.06 -0.94 -7.51
CA THR A 32 -6.77 -0.73 -8.79
C THR A 32 -7.04 0.75 -9.05
N PHE A 33 -7.47 1.51 -8.04
CA PHE A 33 -7.68 2.96 -8.14
C PHE A 33 -6.40 3.69 -8.60
N LEU A 34 -5.25 3.39 -7.99
CA LEU A 34 -3.98 4.00 -8.39
C LEU A 34 -3.63 3.70 -9.86
N LEU A 35 -3.79 2.44 -10.29
CA LEU A 35 -3.51 2.02 -11.66
C LEU A 35 -4.43 2.72 -12.67
N PHE A 36 -5.74 2.65 -12.45
CA PHE A 36 -6.72 3.26 -13.36
C PHE A 36 -6.60 4.79 -13.39
N HIS A 37 -6.28 5.43 -12.27
CA HIS A 37 -6.03 6.86 -12.23
C HIS A 37 -4.76 7.22 -13.02
N ALA A 38 -3.67 6.46 -12.88
CA ALA A 38 -2.48 6.64 -13.72
C ALA A 38 -2.80 6.48 -15.22
N CYS A 39 -3.55 5.42 -15.60
CA CYS A 39 -4.00 5.21 -16.97
C CYS A 39 -4.86 6.38 -17.50
N LEU A 40 -5.77 6.91 -16.68
CA LEU A 40 -6.60 8.06 -17.04
C LEU A 40 -5.74 9.31 -17.26
N CYS A 41 -4.72 9.55 -16.43
CA CYS A 41 -3.80 10.66 -16.61
C CYS A 41 -2.94 10.51 -17.87
N PHE A 42 -2.48 9.30 -18.21
CA PHE A 42 -1.78 9.03 -19.48
C PHE A 42 -2.71 9.24 -20.69
N TYR A 43 -3.94 8.75 -20.61
CA TYR A 43 -4.93 8.97 -21.68
C TYR A 43 -5.26 10.45 -21.86
N SER A 44 -5.45 11.19 -20.76
CA SER A 44 -5.63 12.64 -20.77
C SER A 44 -4.42 13.33 -21.42
N THR A 45 -3.20 12.95 -21.06
CA THR A 45 -1.96 13.48 -21.68
C THR A 45 -1.93 13.26 -23.19
N TYR A 46 -2.33 12.06 -23.65
CA TYR A 46 -2.42 11.75 -25.07
C TYR A 46 -3.42 12.67 -25.78
N LEU A 47 -4.62 12.84 -25.22
CA LEU A 47 -5.63 13.74 -25.78
C LEU A 47 -5.17 15.21 -25.81
N HIS A 48 -4.52 15.69 -24.75
CA HIS A 48 -3.98 17.05 -24.72
C HIS A 48 -2.86 17.26 -25.73
N SER A 49 -2.00 16.25 -25.94
CA SER A 49 -0.97 16.28 -26.98
C SER A 49 -1.58 16.35 -28.39
N MET A 50 -2.63 15.57 -28.65
CA MET A 50 -3.35 15.60 -29.92
C MET A 50 -4.06 16.95 -30.16
N LEU A 51 -4.68 17.50 -29.11
CA LEU A 51 -5.30 18.82 -29.18
C LEU A 51 -4.25 19.93 -29.42
N ALA A 52 -3.11 19.89 -28.73
CA ALA A 52 -2.03 20.84 -28.95
C ALA A 52 -1.49 20.78 -30.38
N TYR A 53 -1.39 19.57 -30.95
CA TYR A 53 -1.01 19.37 -32.35
C TYR A 53 -2.05 19.96 -33.33
N HIS A 54 -3.35 19.70 -33.10
CA HIS A 54 -4.42 20.30 -33.91
C HIS A 54 -4.44 21.84 -33.82
N LEU A 55 -4.21 22.40 -32.64
CA LEU A 55 -4.07 23.85 -32.46
C LEU A 55 -2.87 24.42 -33.24
N TYR A 56 -1.76 23.67 -33.29
CA TYR A 56 -0.55 24.03 -34.00
C TYR A 56 -0.70 23.97 -35.53
N VAL A 57 -1.27 22.87 -36.06
CA VAL A 57 -1.37 22.63 -37.51
C VAL A 57 -2.61 23.26 -38.11
N ASP A 58 -3.79 22.97 -37.56
CA ASP A 58 -5.06 23.21 -38.26
C ASP A 58 -5.65 24.59 -37.92
N VAL A 59 -5.60 24.97 -36.63
CA VAL A 59 -6.25 26.21 -36.16
C VAL A 59 -5.38 27.43 -36.42
N HIS A 60 -4.14 27.40 -35.92
CA HIS A 60 -3.24 28.55 -36.00
C HIS A 60 -2.25 28.48 -37.16
N ARG A 61 -2.17 27.32 -37.85
CA ARG A 61 -1.27 27.07 -38.98
C ARG A 61 0.17 27.55 -38.70
N LEU A 62 0.65 27.35 -37.47
CA LEU A 62 1.94 27.85 -37.02
C LEU A 62 3.12 27.23 -37.81
N HIS A 63 2.91 26.04 -38.37
CA HIS A 63 3.87 25.38 -39.24
C HIS A 63 4.11 26.11 -40.57
N GLU A 64 3.19 26.96 -41.01
CA GLU A 64 3.33 27.81 -42.20
C GLU A 64 3.64 29.28 -41.86
N ALA A 65 3.59 29.63 -40.58
CA ALA A 65 3.77 31.01 -40.15
C ALA A 65 5.24 31.44 -40.23
N TYR A 66 5.44 32.68 -40.67
CA TYR A 66 6.74 33.31 -40.81
C TYR A 66 6.69 34.76 -40.31
N PHE A 67 7.84 35.31 -39.95
CA PHE A 67 8.03 36.73 -39.67
C PHE A 67 9.09 37.29 -40.63
N LEU A 68 9.06 38.61 -40.85
CA LEU A 68 10.07 39.30 -41.65
C LEU A 68 11.18 39.78 -40.72
N ASP A 69 12.43 39.49 -41.08
CA ASP A 69 13.59 40.04 -40.38
C ASP A 69 13.83 41.53 -40.73
N ALA A 70 14.88 42.13 -40.16
CA ALA A 70 15.23 43.52 -40.41
C ALA A 70 15.60 43.81 -41.89
N GLN A 71 15.89 42.77 -42.66
CA GLN A 71 16.23 42.81 -44.08
C GLN A 71 15.03 42.41 -44.98
N GLY A 72 13.85 42.18 -44.38
CA GLY A 72 12.63 41.80 -45.08
C GLY A 72 12.61 40.36 -45.60
N GLN A 73 13.51 39.49 -45.14
CA GLN A 73 13.50 38.07 -45.52
C GLN A 73 12.53 37.28 -44.63
N PRO A 74 11.73 36.36 -45.21
CA PRO A 74 10.83 35.52 -44.44
C PRO A 74 11.62 34.46 -43.65
N GLN A 75 11.43 34.44 -42.34
CA GLN A 75 11.98 33.44 -41.42
C GLN A 75 10.83 32.65 -40.79
N SER A 76 10.93 31.32 -40.80
CA SER A 76 9.93 30.46 -40.16
C SER A 76 10.01 30.55 -38.64
N LEU A 77 8.89 30.29 -37.97
CA LEU A 77 8.87 30.23 -36.51
C LEU A 77 9.62 29.01 -35.99
N SER A 78 10.48 29.22 -35.00
CA SER A 78 11.12 28.13 -34.26
C SER A 78 10.10 27.40 -33.38
N ASN A 79 10.36 26.11 -33.09
CA ASN A 79 9.51 25.31 -32.18
C ASN A 79 9.30 25.99 -30.82
N TRP A 80 10.32 26.72 -30.32
CA TRP A 80 10.22 27.47 -29.08
C TRP A 80 9.25 28.65 -29.18
N GLN A 81 9.28 29.42 -30.27
CA GLN A 81 8.33 30.51 -30.50
C GLN A 81 6.90 29.98 -30.67
N CYS A 82 6.73 28.86 -31.39
CA CYS A 82 5.44 28.20 -31.51
C CYS A 82 4.90 27.73 -30.15
N LEU A 83 5.76 27.16 -29.30
CA LEU A 83 5.40 26.75 -27.95
C LEU A 83 5.01 27.95 -27.08
N GLN A 84 5.76 29.06 -27.15
CA GLN A 84 5.42 30.30 -26.44
C GLN A 84 4.06 30.85 -26.89
N TYR A 85 3.79 30.84 -28.19
CA TYR A 85 2.50 31.26 -28.74
C TYR A 85 1.36 30.39 -28.19
N LEU A 86 1.51 29.06 -28.24
CA LEU A 86 0.52 28.13 -27.69
C LEU A 86 0.34 28.32 -26.17
N PHE A 87 1.41 28.64 -25.45
CA PHE A 87 1.31 28.92 -24.01
C PHE A 87 0.57 30.22 -23.73
N VAL A 88 0.82 31.30 -24.47
CA VAL A 88 0.13 32.58 -24.26
C VAL A 88 -1.36 32.48 -24.61
N HIS A 89 -1.69 31.77 -25.69
CA HIS A 89 -3.07 31.69 -26.18
C HIS A 89 -3.89 30.52 -25.61
N HIS A 90 -3.24 29.43 -25.20
CA HIS A 90 -3.87 28.18 -24.74
C HIS A 90 -3.23 27.63 -23.45
N ASN A 91 -2.85 28.54 -22.53
CA ASN A 91 -2.20 28.19 -21.26
C ASN A 91 -2.92 27.09 -20.46
N ILE A 92 -4.27 27.12 -20.37
CA ILE A 92 -5.04 26.15 -19.59
C ILE A 92 -4.87 24.74 -20.14
N VAL A 93 -4.94 24.57 -21.46
CA VAL A 93 -4.80 23.25 -22.11
C VAL A 93 -3.40 22.69 -21.85
N LEU A 94 -2.37 23.51 -22.02
CA LEU A 94 -0.99 23.07 -21.76
C LEU A 94 -0.74 22.81 -20.27
N ALA A 95 -1.25 23.66 -19.38
CA ALA A 95 -1.10 23.51 -17.93
C ALA A 95 -1.74 22.21 -17.43
N ILE A 96 -2.97 21.90 -17.87
CA ILE A 96 -3.65 20.64 -17.52
C ILE A 96 -2.89 19.45 -18.11
N GLY A 97 -2.44 19.53 -19.37
CA GLY A 97 -1.64 18.48 -20.00
C GLY A 97 -0.35 18.18 -19.21
N ILE A 98 0.42 19.20 -18.84
CA ILE A 98 1.65 19.06 -18.04
C ILE A 98 1.33 18.49 -16.66
N PHE A 99 0.28 18.98 -16.00
CA PHE A 99 -0.16 18.47 -14.72
C PHE A 99 -0.52 16.97 -14.80
N CYS A 100 -1.26 16.56 -15.83
CA CYS A 100 -1.59 15.15 -16.04
C CYS A 100 -0.35 14.26 -16.23
N VAL A 101 0.69 14.74 -16.93
CA VAL A 101 1.95 14.00 -17.08
C VAL A 101 2.61 13.78 -15.72
N VAL A 102 2.78 14.85 -14.95
CA VAL A 102 3.45 14.79 -13.64
C VAL A 102 2.70 13.85 -12.69
N ILE A 103 1.38 13.99 -12.63
CA ILE A 103 0.53 13.12 -11.79
C ILE A 103 0.56 11.67 -12.27
N ALA A 104 0.54 11.40 -13.59
CA ALA A 104 0.61 10.05 -14.13
C ALA A 104 1.86 9.30 -13.64
N PHE A 105 3.03 9.94 -13.73
CA PHE A 105 4.29 9.35 -13.26
C PHE A 105 4.33 9.19 -11.74
N ALA A 106 3.85 10.17 -10.98
CA ALA A 106 3.77 10.07 -9.52
C ALA A 106 2.87 8.91 -9.07
N LEU A 107 1.69 8.77 -9.69
CA LEU A 107 0.75 7.68 -9.40
C LEU A 107 1.33 6.32 -9.83
N LEU A 108 2.00 6.24 -10.97
CA LEU A 108 2.63 5.00 -11.43
C LEU A 108 3.77 4.55 -10.50
N GLY A 109 4.60 5.50 -10.04
CA GLY A 109 5.64 5.22 -9.04
C GLY A 109 5.06 4.74 -7.72
N PHE A 110 3.99 5.41 -7.24
CA PHE A 110 3.30 5.01 -6.02
C PHE A 110 2.63 3.64 -6.14
N TRP A 111 1.99 3.35 -7.28
CA TRP A 111 1.44 2.03 -7.58
C TRP A 111 2.54 0.96 -7.63
N GLY A 112 3.67 1.26 -8.28
CA GLY A 112 4.83 0.36 -8.34
C GLY A 112 5.40 0.03 -6.96
N TYR A 113 5.43 1.01 -6.05
CA TYR A 113 5.77 0.77 -4.64
C TYR A 113 4.81 -0.22 -3.98
N HIS A 114 3.50 -0.06 -4.17
CA HIS A 114 2.51 -1.02 -3.65
C HIS A 114 2.64 -2.41 -4.28
N VAL A 115 2.98 -2.52 -5.57
CA VAL A 115 3.32 -3.80 -6.20
C VAL A 115 4.54 -4.45 -5.54
N TYR A 116 5.56 -3.66 -5.22
CA TYR A 116 6.73 -4.14 -4.47
C TYR A 116 6.36 -4.61 -3.05
N LEU A 117 5.47 -3.90 -2.35
CA LEU A 117 4.95 -4.34 -1.05
C LEU A 117 4.23 -5.70 -1.15
N ILE A 118 3.40 -5.88 -2.19
CA ILE A 118 2.74 -7.15 -2.48
C ILE A 118 3.76 -8.25 -2.78
N TRP A 119 4.79 -7.96 -3.57
CA TRP A 119 5.88 -8.92 -3.80
C TRP A 119 6.50 -9.34 -2.47
N CYS A 120 6.88 -8.39 -1.64
CA CYS A 120 7.50 -8.68 -0.36
C CYS A 120 6.55 -9.32 0.66
N GLY A 121 5.23 -9.30 0.43
CA GLY A 121 4.23 -9.79 1.38
C GLY A 121 4.23 -8.98 2.66
N LYS A 122 4.20 -7.66 2.54
CA LYS A 122 4.21 -6.72 3.67
C LYS A 122 3.34 -5.51 3.38
N THR A 123 2.80 -4.88 4.41
CA THR A 123 2.15 -3.57 4.32
C THR A 123 3.15 -2.41 4.47
N THR A 124 2.71 -1.19 4.17
CA THR A 124 3.45 0.05 4.39
C THR A 124 3.74 0.24 5.88
N ASN A 125 2.72 0.07 6.73
CA ASN A 125 2.86 0.13 8.19
C ASN A 125 3.81 -0.94 8.74
N GLU A 126 3.80 -2.16 8.20
CA GLU A 126 4.78 -3.18 8.58
C GLU A 126 6.18 -2.77 8.18
N THR A 127 6.38 -2.18 6.98
CA THR A 127 7.71 -1.71 6.55
C THR A 127 8.31 -0.74 7.56
N PHE A 128 7.54 0.25 8.04
CA PHE A 128 8.01 1.16 9.08
C PHE A 128 8.33 0.46 10.39
N LYS A 129 7.50 -0.50 10.82
CA LYS A 129 7.77 -1.27 12.05
C LYS A 129 9.01 -2.16 11.95
N TRP A 130 9.26 -2.73 10.77
CA TRP A 130 10.48 -3.49 10.51
C TRP A 130 11.72 -2.61 10.56
N ASP A 131 11.62 -1.38 10.05
CA ASP A 131 12.68 -0.39 10.11
C ASP A 131 12.94 0.07 11.56
N ASP A 132 11.88 0.40 12.32
CA ASP A 132 11.97 0.77 13.74
C ASP A 132 12.65 -0.33 14.56
N LEU A 133 12.19 -1.59 14.40
CA LEU A 133 12.81 -2.74 15.07
C LEU A 133 14.28 -2.91 14.68
N TYR A 134 14.63 -2.71 13.41
CA TYR A 134 16.02 -2.78 12.96
C TYR A 134 16.89 -1.71 13.64
N TYR A 135 16.39 -0.48 13.76
CA TYR A 135 17.10 0.60 14.45
C TYR A 135 17.28 0.32 15.95
N ASP A 136 16.26 -0.19 16.63
CA ASP A 136 16.33 -0.54 18.05
C ASP A 136 17.37 -1.64 18.31
N LEU A 137 17.38 -2.69 17.48
CA LEU A 137 18.37 -3.77 17.55
C LEU A 137 19.79 -3.26 17.27
N GLN A 138 19.94 -2.34 16.32
CA GLN A 138 21.22 -1.73 16.00
C GLN A 138 21.74 -0.87 17.16
N ASP A 139 20.87 -0.09 17.80
CA ASP A 139 21.25 0.73 18.95
C ASP A 139 21.58 -0.13 20.17
N GLU A 140 20.83 -1.20 20.43
CA GLU A 140 21.15 -2.16 21.48
C GLU A 140 22.52 -2.82 21.27
N ALA A 141 22.82 -3.26 20.05
CA ALA A 141 24.13 -3.82 19.71
C ALA A 141 25.26 -2.79 19.92
N ARG A 142 25.01 -1.52 19.58
CA ARG A 142 25.95 -0.42 19.83
C ARG A 142 26.19 -0.20 21.32
N ARG A 143 25.13 -0.17 22.14
CA ARG A 143 25.23 -0.02 23.61
C ARG A 143 25.99 -1.18 24.25
N LYS A 144 25.92 -2.38 23.68
CA LYS A 144 26.66 -3.57 24.12
C LYS A 144 28.12 -3.62 23.63
N GLY A 145 28.58 -2.63 22.86
CA GLY A 145 29.95 -2.58 22.34
C GLY A 145 30.25 -3.60 21.24
N GLU A 146 29.23 -4.05 20.49
CA GLU A 146 29.41 -4.99 19.38
C GLU A 146 30.27 -4.34 18.28
N ALA A 147 31.21 -5.11 17.72
CA ALA A 147 32.15 -4.62 16.69
C ALA A 147 31.46 -4.22 15.37
N ASP A 148 30.38 -4.92 15.00
CA ASP A 148 29.52 -4.57 13.86
C ASP A 148 28.03 -4.63 14.25
N PRO A 149 27.48 -3.51 14.78
CA PRO A 149 26.08 -3.43 15.21
C PRO A 149 25.08 -3.67 14.08
N LYS A 150 25.40 -3.28 12.83
CA LYS A 150 24.49 -3.45 11.69
C LYS A 150 24.35 -4.91 11.31
N LYS A 151 25.46 -5.64 11.23
CA LYS A 151 25.45 -7.07 10.95
C LYS A 151 24.74 -7.83 12.06
N LYS A 152 24.95 -7.45 13.33
CA LYS A 152 24.25 -8.05 14.47
C LYS A 152 22.74 -7.82 14.40
N ALA A 153 22.30 -6.58 14.18
CA ALA A 153 20.89 -6.23 14.06
C ALA A 153 20.20 -7.01 12.93
N LYS A 154 20.82 -7.06 11.75
CA LYS A 154 20.30 -7.81 10.60
C LYS A 154 20.17 -9.32 10.89
N ALA A 155 21.11 -9.90 11.64
CA ALA A 155 21.06 -11.31 12.01
C ALA A 155 19.94 -11.62 13.04
N LEU A 156 19.53 -10.62 13.82
CA LEU A 156 18.45 -10.74 14.81
C LEU A 156 17.06 -10.46 14.23
N MET A 157 16.97 -9.92 13.01
CA MET A 157 15.67 -9.65 12.38
C MET A 157 14.88 -10.94 12.15
N PRO A 158 13.61 -11.02 12.61
CA PRO A 158 12.78 -12.17 12.31
C PRO A 158 12.50 -12.30 10.80
N PRO A 159 12.37 -13.53 10.28
CA PRO A 159 12.00 -13.74 8.88
C PRO A 159 10.57 -13.26 8.62
N ASN A 160 10.31 -12.76 7.40
CA ASN A 160 8.95 -12.39 7.00
C ASN A 160 8.10 -13.63 6.72
N ILE A 161 7.35 -14.07 7.74
CA ILE A 161 6.43 -15.23 7.67
C ILE A 161 5.22 -15.02 6.74
N TYR A 162 4.92 -13.76 6.37
CA TYR A 162 3.79 -13.42 5.51
C TYR A 162 4.13 -13.52 4.02
N SER A 163 5.43 -13.46 3.67
CA SER A 163 5.86 -13.63 2.28
C SER A 163 5.81 -15.09 1.85
N ARG A 164 4.84 -15.44 1.02
CA ARG A 164 4.63 -16.83 0.53
C ARG A 164 4.94 -16.97 -0.97
N GLY A 165 5.64 -16.00 -1.53
CA GLY A 165 5.92 -15.87 -2.96
C GLY A 165 4.89 -15.00 -3.69
N PHE A 166 5.34 -14.37 -4.78
CA PHE A 166 4.60 -13.30 -5.47
C PHE A 166 3.14 -13.64 -5.75
N TRP A 167 2.87 -14.78 -6.39
CA TRP A 167 1.50 -15.17 -6.76
C TRP A 167 0.61 -15.46 -5.55
N ARG A 168 1.16 -16.02 -4.47
CA ARG A 168 0.39 -16.27 -3.24
C ARG A 168 0.07 -14.95 -2.54
N ASN A 169 1.00 -14.01 -2.51
CA ASN A 169 0.78 -12.70 -1.93
C ASN A 169 -0.27 -11.90 -2.72
N VAL A 170 -0.22 -11.94 -4.06
CA VAL A 170 -1.26 -11.36 -4.93
C VAL A 170 -2.63 -11.99 -4.63
N TYR A 171 -2.69 -13.31 -4.46
CA TYR A 171 -3.93 -14.00 -4.11
C TYR A 171 -4.48 -13.55 -2.75
N GLU A 172 -3.64 -13.36 -1.74
CA GLU A 172 -4.06 -12.80 -0.43
C GLU A 172 -4.66 -11.39 -0.56
N VAL A 173 -4.13 -10.55 -1.45
CA VAL A 173 -4.70 -9.22 -1.71
C VAL A 173 -6.05 -9.28 -2.43
N LEU A 174 -6.17 -10.16 -3.43
CA LEU A 174 -7.40 -10.30 -4.21
C LEU A 174 -8.51 -10.97 -3.40
N TYR A 175 -8.15 -11.97 -2.59
CA TYR A 175 -9.05 -12.80 -1.80
C TYR A 175 -8.56 -12.88 -0.35
N PRO A 176 -8.70 -11.77 0.41
CA PRO A 176 -8.22 -11.70 1.79
C PRO A 176 -8.93 -12.71 2.68
N LEU A 177 -8.26 -13.14 3.76
CA LEU A 177 -8.78 -14.13 4.70
C LEU A 177 -10.17 -13.77 5.22
N SER A 178 -10.44 -12.50 5.51
CA SER A 178 -11.74 -12.04 6.00
C SER A 178 -12.88 -12.11 4.97
N SER A 179 -12.58 -12.41 3.70
CA SER A 179 -13.54 -12.63 2.61
C SER A 179 -13.74 -14.10 2.26
N ARG A 180 -12.91 -15.01 2.81
CA ARG A 180 -13.01 -16.43 2.54
C ARG A 180 -14.20 -17.01 3.31
N PRO A 181 -14.98 -17.93 2.72
CA PRO A 181 -16.02 -18.63 3.47
C PRO A 181 -15.34 -19.37 4.62
N VAL A 182 -15.88 -19.22 5.83
CA VAL A 182 -15.39 -19.90 7.02
C VAL A 182 -15.63 -21.40 6.84
N GLN A 183 -14.65 -22.13 6.32
CA GLN A 183 -14.65 -23.58 6.34
C GLN A 183 -14.39 -24.02 7.78
N GLY A 184 -15.46 -24.37 8.49
CA GLY A 184 -15.36 -24.88 9.87
C GLY A 184 -16.58 -24.62 10.76
N PHE A 185 -17.38 -23.58 10.48
CA PHE A 185 -18.59 -23.29 11.28
C PHE A 185 -19.88 -23.92 10.72
N LYS A 186 -19.77 -24.98 9.90
CA LYS A 186 -20.93 -25.75 9.45
C LYS A 186 -21.44 -26.78 10.47
N GLN A 187 -20.86 -26.84 11.67
CA GLN A 187 -21.22 -27.86 12.68
C GLN A 187 -21.50 -27.28 14.06
N ALA A 188 -22.28 -26.20 14.12
CA ALA A 188 -23.05 -25.84 15.32
C ALA A 188 -24.54 -26.03 15.02
N ARG A 189 -24.94 -27.25 14.67
CA ARG A 189 -26.36 -27.61 14.64
C ARG A 189 -26.75 -27.91 16.08
N GLN A 190 -27.54 -27.00 16.62
CA GLN A 190 -28.20 -27.01 17.92
C GLN A 190 -28.59 -28.43 18.37
N VAL A 191 -27.86 -29.00 19.33
CA VAL A 191 -28.32 -30.13 20.14
C VAL A 191 -28.23 -29.68 21.60
N GLY A 192 -29.38 -29.42 22.22
CA GLY A 192 -29.47 -29.29 23.69
C GLY A 192 -29.00 -27.98 24.33
N GLY A 193 -28.96 -26.84 23.62
CA GLY A 193 -28.81 -25.52 24.27
C GLY A 193 -27.41 -25.13 24.77
N ALA A 194 -26.39 -25.97 24.57
CA ALA A 194 -24.99 -25.60 24.82
C ALA A 194 -24.27 -25.27 23.50
N MET A 195 -23.63 -24.10 23.42
CA MET A 195 -22.83 -23.69 22.26
C MET A 195 -21.44 -24.32 22.36
N LEU A 196 -21.26 -25.51 21.75
CA LEU A 196 -19.93 -26.13 21.61
C LEU A 196 -19.19 -25.47 20.43
N GLY A 197 -18.21 -24.63 20.76
CA GLY A 197 -17.26 -24.09 19.79
C GLY A 197 -16.10 -25.06 19.59
N PHE A 198 -15.91 -25.56 18.36
CA PHE A 198 -14.69 -26.28 18.00
C PHE A 198 -13.65 -25.27 17.51
N ALA A 199 -12.49 -25.23 18.17
CA ALA A 199 -11.36 -24.46 17.68
C ALA A 199 -10.94 -24.98 16.29
N PRO A 200 -10.58 -24.11 15.33
CA PRO A 200 -10.09 -24.58 14.04
C PRO A 200 -8.84 -25.42 14.27
N ARG A 201 -8.82 -26.62 13.67
CA ARG A 201 -7.64 -27.47 13.63
C ARG A 201 -6.57 -26.69 12.86
N LEU A 202 -5.55 -26.18 13.57
CA LEU A 202 -4.34 -25.69 12.93
C LEU A 202 -3.61 -26.94 12.44
N ASP A 203 -3.51 -27.11 11.13
CA ASP A 203 -2.86 -28.24 10.49
C ASP A 203 -1.33 -28.18 10.71
N GLY A 204 -0.90 -28.43 11.94
CA GLY A 204 0.45 -28.78 12.31
C GLY A 204 0.44 -30.24 12.72
N LYS A 205 0.98 -31.12 11.87
CA LYS A 205 1.05 -32.56 12.08
C LYS A 205 1.71 -32.86 13.44
N PRO A 206 1.04 -33.48 14.43
CA PRO A 206 1.72 -33.96 15.63
C PRO A 206 2.42 -35.28 15.29
N ARG A 207 3.70 -35.35 15.64
CA ARG A 207 4.48 -36.59 15.68
C ARG A 207 3.81 -37.50 16.71
N ALA A 208 3.41 -38.70 16.28
CA ALA A 208 2.91 -39.73 17.18
C ALA A 208 4.09 -40.21 18.02
N ASP A 209 4.08 -39.89 19.31
CA ASP A 209 4.77 -40.57 20.41
C ASP A 209 4.27 -39.90 21.70
N GLU A 210 3.31 -40.54 22.37
CA GLU A 210 3.04 -40.51 23.83
C GLU A 210 1.57 -40.87 24.07
N ALA A 211 1.36 -42.17 24.28
CA ALA A 211 0.16 -42.73 24.87
C ALA A 211 0.26 -42.61 26.40
N ASP A 212 -0.81 -42.09 26.98
CA ASP A 212 -1.44 -42.49 28.24
C ASP A 212 -0.55 -42.67 29.49
N THR A 213 -0.78 -41.84 30.52
CA THR A 213 -1.41 -42.35 31.76
C THR A 213 -1.92 -41.22 32.65
N GLU A 214 -3.15 -41.41 33.11
CA GLU A 214 -3.93 -40.61 34.06
C GLU A 214 -3.30 -40.61 35.48
N GLY A 215 -3.58 -39.58 36.28
CA GLY A 215 -3.32 -39.63 37.72
C GLY A 215 -3.51 -38.32 38.48
N ASP A 216 -4.59 -38.30 39.28
CA ASP A 216 -4.86 -37.50 40.48
C ASP A 216 -5.28 -36.01 40.42
N GLU A 217 -6.55 -35.85 40.78
CA GLU A 217 -7.15 -34.67 41.40
C GLU A 217 -6.44 -34.34 42.72
N SER A 218 -6.02 -33.08 42.88
CA SER A 218 -6.08 -32.44 44.19
C SER A 218 -6.37 -30.96 44.03
N SER A 219 -7.37 -30.56 44.80
CA SER A 219 -7.96 -29.24 44.99
C SER A 219 -6.96 -28.20 45.48
N ASP A 220 -6.95 -27.02 44.88
CA ASP A 220 -6.63 -25.77 45.59
C ASP A 220 -7.40 -24.59 44.98
N GLU A 221 -8.00 -23.81 45.88
CA GLU A 221 -8.89 -22.67 45.65
C GLU A 221 -8.29 -21.57 44.77
N ALA A 222 -9.02 -21.13 43.75
CA ALA A 222 -8.75 -19.88 43.04
C ALA A 222 -9.69 -18.78 43.53
N GLN A 223 -9.15 -17.82 44.30
CA GLN A 223 -9.81 -16.55 44.59
C GLN A 223 -9.87 -15.65 43.33
N PRO A 224 -10.95 -14.88 43.12
CA PRO A 224 -11.05 -13.98 41.97
C PRO A 224 -10.27 -12.69 42.24
N VAL A 225 -9.32 -12.35 41.37
CA VAL A 225 -8.62 -11.06 41.40
C VAL A 225 -9.50 -10.01 40.72
N ASP A 226 -9.89 -9.03 41.51
CA ASP A 226 -10.73 -7.89 41.18
C ASP A 226 -10.06 -6.99 40.11
N ALA A 227 -10.87 -6.61 39.12
CA ALA A 227 -10.52 -5.69 38.05
C ALA A 227 -11.00 -4.29 38.43
N SER A 228 -10.20 -3.55 39.19
CA SER A 228 -10.38 -2.10 39.34
C SER A 228 -9.09 -1.40 39.80
N ALA A 229 -8.90 -0.19 39.25
CA ALA A 229 -7.92 0.84 39.61
C ALA A 229 -6.53 0.78 38.92
N HIS A 230 -6.27 1.72 37.99
CA HIS A 230 -5.63 3.00 38.31
C HIS A 230 -5.42 3.90 37.05
N PRO A 231 -5.18 5.21 37.23
CA PRO A 231 -5.63 6.30 36.36
C PRO A 231 -4.47 6.99 35.62
N HIS A 232 -4.83 7.95 34.75
CA HIS A 232 -4.09 9.16 34.38
C HIS A 232 -2.56 9.19 34.51
N ALA A 233 -1.89 9.39 33.38
CA ALA A 233 -0.72 10.26 33.31
C ALA A 233 -0.77 11.05 31.99
N ASP A 234 -0.63 12.37 32.15
CA ASP A 234 -0.67 13.45 31.15
C ASP A 234 0.36 13.33 30.02
#